data_AF-A0A9D8HHM8-F1
#
_entry.id   AF-A0A9D8HHM8-F1
#
_cell.length_a   1.000
_cell.length_b   1.000
_cell.length_c   1.000
_cell.angle_alpha   90.00
_cell.angle_beta   90.00
_cell.angle_gamma   90.00
#
_symmetry.space_group_name_H-M   'P 1'
#
loop_
_entity.id
_entity.type
_entity.pdbx_description
1 polymer ?
#
loop_
_entity_poly.entity_id
_entity_poly.type
_entity_poly.pdbx_seq_one_letter_code
_entity_poly.pdbx_strand_id
1 'polypeptide(L)'
;MKRTQIQLTEKQYKILKEISSERNISLAEVVREAITCYSAASVSIDKDTKIKDALSVIGKYNSGKSDISINHDDYLQNIFAEKTYKGLRPDKKK
;
A
#
# COMPACT_ATOMS: atom_id res chain seq x y z
N MET A 1 -15.38 22.03 2.07
CA MET A 1 -15.38 22.11 0.59
C MET A 1 -15.41 23.57 0.17
N LYS A 2 -14.71 23.96 -0.91
CA LYS A 2 -14.84 25.28 -1.54
C LYS A 2 -15.69 25.15 -2.80
N ARG A 3 -16.58 26.12 -3.09
CA ARG A 3 -17.40 26.12 -4.30
C ARG A 3 -16.53 26.53 -5.49
N THR A 4 -16.44 25.66 -6.49
CA THR A 4 -15.66 25.91 -7.71
C THR A 4 -16.53 25.61 -8.92
N GLN A 5 -16.55 26.51 -9.90
CA GLN A 5 -17.17 26.29 -11.20
C GLN A 5 -16.07 25.94 -12.20
N ILE A 6 -16.23 24.79 -12.86
CA ILE A 6 -15.26 24.26 -13.84
C ILE A 6 -16.06 23.93 -15.10
N GLN A 7 -15.58 24.37 -16.26
CA GLN A 7 -16.17 23.99 -17.55
C GLN A 7 -15.57 22.65 -18.00
N LEU A 8 -16.44 21.78 -18.51
CA LEU A 8 -16.06 20.48 -19.04
C LEU A 8 -16.47 20.42 -20.50
N THR A 9 -15.70 19.70 -21.30
CA THR A 9 -16.14 19.35 -22.66
C THR A 9 -17.30 18.36 -22.59
N GLU A 10 -18.16 18.35 -23.61
CA GLU A 10 -19.28 17.40 -23.73
C GLU A 10 -18.83 15.95 -23.55
N LYS A 11 -17.67 15.60 -24.12
CA LYS A 11 -17.09 14.26 -24.00
C LYS A 11 -16.73 13.92 -22.55
N GLN A 12 -16.09 14.83 -21.83
CA GLN A 12 -15.74 14.62 -20.41
C GLN A 12 -16.99 14.52 -19.53
N TYR A 13 -18.00 15.35 -19.79
CA TYR A 13 -19.26 15.30 -19.06
C TYR A 13 -19.98 13.96 -19.26
N LYS A 14 -20.01 13.44 -20.50
CA LYS A 14 -20.61 12.14 -20.79
C LYS A 14 -19.92 11.00 -20.01
N ILE A 15 -18.59 11.00 -19.99
CA ILE A 15 -17.80 10.00 -19.24
C ILE A 15 -18.11 10.08 -17.74
N LEU A 16 -18.12 11.28 -17.16
CA LEU A 16 -18.46 11.45 -15.74
C LEU A 16 -19.87 10.94 -15.41
N LYS A 17 -20.83 11.18 -16.31
CA LYS A 17 -22.21 10.76 -16.14
C LYS A 17 -22.36 9.24 -16.19
N GLU A 18 -21.66 8.59 -17.12
CA GLU A 18 -21.62 7.13 -17.24
C GLU A 18 -21.06 6.49 -15.96
N ILE A 19 -19.90 6.95 -15.49
CA ILE A 19 -19.27 6.45 -14.26
C ILE A 19 -20.16 6.69 -13.03
N SER A 20 -20.79 7.86 -12.95
CA SER A 20 -21.73 8.21 -11.88
C SER A 20 -22.93 7.26 -11.84
N SER A 21 -23.50 6.93 -13.01
CA SER A 21 -24.61 5.99 -13.14
C SER A 21 -24.21 4.55 -12.82
N GLU A 22 -23.06 4.09 -13.30
CA GLU A 22 -22.56 2.74 -13.03
C GLU A 22 -22.28 2.52 -11.54
N ARG A 23 -21.71 3.52 -10.87
CA ARG A 23 -21.28 3.42 -9.47
C ARG A 23 -22.34 3.90 -8.47
N ASN A 24 -23.48 4.42 -8.93
CA ASN A 24 -24.53 5.02 -8.11
C ASN A 24 -24.00 6.11 -7.14
N ILE A 25 -23.03 6.91 -7.58
CA ILE A 25 -22.47 8.02 -6.81
C ILE A 25 -22.71 9.34 -7.51
N SER A 26 -22.65 10.45 -6.77
CA SER A 26 -22.84 11.78 -7.35
C SER A 26 -21.72 12.14 -8.35
N LEU A 27 -22.06 12.93 -9.38
CA LEU A 27 -21.10 13.43 -10.36
C LEU A 27 -19.92 14.18 -9.69
N ALA A 28 -20.19 14.88 -8.60
CA ALA A 28 -19.17 15.58 -7.83
C ALA A 28 -18.23 14.61 -7.08
N GLU A 29 -18.70 13.43 -6.68
CA GLU A 29 -17.85 12.38 -6.09
C GLU A 29 -16.91 11.80 -7.12
N VAL A 30 -17.41 11.51 -8.34
CA VAL A 30 -16.56 11.04 -9.45
C VAL A 30 -15.43 12.03 -9.75
N VAL A 31 -15.74 13.33 -9.76
CA VAL A 31 -14.72 14.38 -9.97
C VAL A 31 -13.69 14.38 -8.83
N ARG A 32 -14.12 14.23 -7.57
CA ARG A 32 -13.21 14.15 -6.42
C ARG A 32 -12.31 12.92 -6.49
N GLU A 33 -12.87 11.74 -6.76
CA GLU A 33 -12.10 10.51 -6.95
C GLU A 33 -11.07 10.64 -8.07
N ALA A 34 -11.46 11.22 -9.20
CA ALA A 34 -10.55 11.44 -10.33
C ALA A 34 -9.37 12.36 -9.94
N ILE A 35 -9.62 13.43 -9.18
CA ILE A 35 -8.56 14.32 -8.67
C ILE A 35 -7.65 13.57 -7.69
N THR A 36 -8.21 12.77 -6.79
CA THR A 36 -7.43 11.96 -5.83
C THR A 36 -6.54 10.95 -6.57
N CYS A 37 -7.09 10.23 -7.55
CA CYS A 37 -6.34 9.28 -8.37
C CYS A 37 -5.27 9.97 -9.21
N TYR A 38 -5.57 11.12 -9.80
CA TYR A 38 -4.60 11.91 -10.57
C TYR A 38 -3.46 12.42 -9.67
N SER A 39 -3.77 12.85 -8.44
CA SER A 39 -2.77 13.23 -7.45
C SER A 39 -1.89 12.03 -7.07
N ALA A 40 -2.49 10.88 -6.76
CA ALA A 40 -1.75 9.65 -6.43
C ALA A 40 -0.87 9.16 -7.59
N ALA A 41 -1.34 9.28 -8.83
CA ALA A 41 -0.57 8.93 -10.02
C ALA A 41 0.58 9.92 -10.29
N SER A 42 0.34 11.22 -10.05
CA SER A 42 1.35 12.27 -10.18
C SER A 42 2.35 12.33 -9.01
N VAL A 43 2.02 11.73 -7.85
CA VAL A 43 2.95 11.46 -6.72
C VAL A 43 4.07 10.48 -7.10
N SER A 44 4.04 9.89 -8.31
CA SER A 44 5.23 9.26 -8.90
C SER A 44 6.40 10.25 -9.14
N ILE A 45 6.14 11.56 -9.03
CA ILE A 45 7.15 12.62 -9.26
C ILE A 45 7.89 13.03 -7.98
N ASP A 46 7.37 12.75 -6.78
CA ASP A 46 8.06 13.15 -5.54
C ASP A 46 8.90 12.00 -4.97
N LYS A 47 9.99 11.66 -5.68
CA LYS A 47 11.00 10.71 -5.19
C LYS A 47 11.52 11.08 -3.80
N ASP A 48 11.54 12.38 -3.49
CA ASP A 48 12.05 12.92 -2.24
C ASP A 48 11.18 12.57 -1.02
N THR A 49 9.85 12.50 -1.14
CA THR A 49 8.99 12.05 -0.03
C THR A 49 9.15 10.56 0.22
N LYS A 50 9.22 9.72 -0.82
CA LYS A 50 9.49 8.28 -0.65
C LYS A 50 10.84 8.00 0.00
N ILE A 51 11.87 8.75 -0.39
CA ILE A 51 13.20 8.64 0.20
C ILE A 51 13.15 9.09 1.67
N LYS A 52 12.50 10.22 1.99
CA LYS A 52 12.34 10.68 3.38
C LYS A 52 11.61 9.66 4.26
N ASP A 53 10.53 9.08 3.76
CA ASP A 53 9.79 8.05 4.50
C ASP A 53 10.63 6.79 4.71
N ALA A 54 11.35 6.34 3.68
CA ALA A 54 12.26 5.20 3.82
C ALA A 54 13.40 5.48 4.81
N LEU A 55 13.99 6.69 4.78
CA LEU A 55 15.03 7.12 5.72
C LEU A 55 14.49 7.19 7.15
N SER A 56 13.22 7.55 7.37
CA SER A 56 12.60 7.63 8.70
C SER A 56 12.52 6.28 9.43
N VAL A 57 12.60 5.18 8.68
CA VAL A 57 12.54 3.81 9.22
C VAL A 57 13.95 3.29 9.59
N ILE A 58 15.01 3.86 9.02
CA ILE A 58 16.40 3.45 9.28
C ILE A 58 16.73 3.69 10.76
N GLY A 59 17.20 2.63 11.45
CA GLY A 59 17.60 2.69 12.85
C GLY A 59 16.44 2.55 13.86
N LYS A 60 15.17 2.49 13.42
CA LYS A 60 14.02 2.27 14.30
C LYS A 60 13.95 0.83 14.84
N TYR A 61 14.54 -0.12 14.12
CA TYR A 61 14.52 -1.53 14.45
C TYR A 61 15.95 -2.06 14.54
N ASN A 62 16.26 -2.77 15.62
CA ASN A 62 17.53 -3.47 15.80
C ASN A 62 17.25 -4.95 16.07
N SER A 63 17.70 -5.80 15.17
CA SER A 63 17.56 -7.24 15.27
C SER A 63 18.71 -7.90 16.05
N GLY A 64 19.75 -7.15 16.40
CA GLY A 64 20.95 -7.65 17.08
C GLY A 64 21.86 -8.52 16.20
N LYS A 65 21.51 -8.75 14.92
CA LYS A 65 22.31 -9.52 13.96
C LYS A 65 22.57 -8.68 12.72
N SER A 66 23.82 -8.62 12.30
CA SER A 66 24.29 -7.77 11.20
C SER A 66 24.10 -8.39 9.80
N ASP A 67 23.75 -9.66 9.71
CA ASP A 67 23.72 -10.45 8.48
C ASP A 67 22.29 -10.80 8.00
N ILE A 68 21.25 -10.28 8.66
CA ILE A 68 19.85 -10.62 8.36
C ILE A 68 19.47 -10.28 6.92
N SER A 69 19.98 -9.17 6.37
CA SER A 69 19.68 -8.77 4.99
C SER A 69 20.26 -9.72 3.95
N ILE A 70 21.31 -10.47 4.29
CA ILE A 70 22.00 -11.40 3.38
C ILE A 70 21.40 -12.80 3.53
N ASN A 71 21.21 -13.24 4.77
CA ASN A 71 20.79 -14.61 5.11
C ASN A 71 19.29 -14.69 5.47
N HIS A 72 18.47 -13.79 4.93
CA HIS A 72 17.07 -13.64 5.34
C HIS A 72 16.28 -14.95 5.20
N ASP A 73 16.49 -15.67 4.10
CA ASP A 73 15.79 -16.92 3.81
C ASP A 73 16.21 -18.04 4.76
N ASP A 74 17.49 -18.11 5.13
CA ASP A 74 17.99 -19.07 6.13
C ASP A 74 17.40 -18.79 7.51
N TYR A 75 17.29 -17.51 7.90
CA TYR A 75 16.64 -17.13 9.16
C TYR A 75 15.15 -17.50 9.16
N LEU A 76 14.45 -17.26 8.05
CA LEU A 76 13.05 -17.67 7.91
C LEU A 76 12.92 -19.19 7.99
N GLN A 77 13.73 -19.93 7.24
CA GLN A 77 13.70 -21.38 7.19
C GLN A 77 13.96 -21.98 8.58
N ASN A 78 14.95 -21.48 9.31
CA ASN A 78 15.24 -21.94 10.67
C ASN A 78 14.08 -21.69 11.63
N ILE A 79 13.43 -20.52 11.57
CA ILE A 79 12.27 -20.20 12.42
C ILE A 79 11.08 -21.12 12.11
N PHE A 80 10.78 -21.34 10.83
CA PHE A 80 9.66 -22.19 10.43
C PHE A 80 9.95 -23.66 10.73
N ALA A 81 11.18 -24.13 10.53
CA ALA A 81 11.62 -25.47 10.90
C ALA A 81 11.51 -25.69 12.42
N GLU A 82 12.06 -24.80 13.26
CA GLU A 82 11.93 -24.90 14.72
C GLU A 82 10.47 -24.91 15.20
N LYS A 83 9.60 -24.11 14.58
CA LYS A 83 8.16 -24.12 14.87
C LYS A 83 7.49 -25.44 14.46
N THR A 84 7.92 -26.07 13.37
CA THR A 84 7.38 -27.39 12.98
C THR A 84 7.83 -28.48 13.95
N TYR A 85 9.06 -28.43 14.47
CA TYR A 85 9.55 -29.40 15.45
C TYR A 85 8.94 -29.24 16.86
N LYS A 86 8.56 -28.03 17.28
CA LYS A 86 7.86 -27.82 18.57
C LYS A 86 6.39 -28.22 18.57
N GLY A 87 5.77 -28.42 17.39
CA GLY A 87 4.39 -28.92 17.25
C GLY A 87 4.26 -30.45 17.20
N LEU A 88 5.37 -31.19 17.15
CA LEU A 88 5.42 -32.65 17.02
C LEU A 88 6.03 -33.29 18.29
N ARG A 89 5.36 -33.16 19.43
CA ARG A 89 5.50 -34.13 20.54
C ARG A 89 4.24 -34.99 20.59
N PRO A 90 4.21 -36.17 19.96
CA PRO A 90 3.34 -37.23 20.45
C PRO A 90 3.95 -37.76 21.76
N ASP A 91 3.10 -37.87 22.77
CA ASP A 91 3.37 -38.52 24.05
C ASP A 91 4.12 -39.84 23.84
N LYS A 92 5.42 -39.87 24.15
CA LYS A 92 6.12 -41.13 24.36
C LYS A 92 5.89 -41.57 25.80
N LYS A 93 4.86 -42.39 25.94
CA LYS A 93 4.64 -43.33 27.06
C LYS A 93 5.95 -43.86 27.62
N LYS A 94 6.12 -43.74 28.93
CA LYS A 94 6.76 -44.73 29.80
C LYS A 94 5.92 -44.84 31.06
#